data_AF-A0A3C1U4Z1-F1
#
_entry.id   AF-A0A3C1U4Z1-F1
#
_cell.length_a   1.000
_cell.length_b   1.000
_cell.length_c   1.000
_cell.angle_alpha   90.00
_cell.angle_beta   90.00
_cell.angle_gamma   90.00
#
_symmetry.space_group_name_H-M   'P 1'
#
loop_
_entity.id
_entity.type
_entity.pdbx_description
1 polymer ?
#
loop_
_entity_poly.entity_id
_entity_poly.type
_entity_poly.pdbx_seq_one_letter_code
_entity_poly.pdbx_strand_id
1 'polypeptide(L)' 'PLSARLVLPDGIGGRAFLVYSNFDSILRWNRSNYYAIAVGSLSDTLR' A
#
# COMPACT_ATOMS: atom_id res chain seq x y z
N PRO A 1 1.89 -16.08 11.76
CA PRO A 1 2.19 -15.92 10.31
C PRO A 1 1.81 -14.50 9.88
N LEU A 2 2.57 -13.87 8.97
CA LEU A 2 2.22 -12.55 8.42
C LEU A 2 1.13 -12.73 7.36
N SER A 3 0.00 -12.02 7.53
CA SER A 3 -1.05 -11.97 6.52
C SER A 3 -0.79 -10.83 5.56
N ALA A 4 -0.88 -11.11 4.26
CA ALA A 4 -0.61 -10.14 3.22
C ALA A 4 -1.76 -10.12 2.20
N ARG A 5 -1.94 -8.98 1.53
CA ARG A 5 -2.93 -8.82 0.47
C ARG A 5 -2.26 -8.23 -0.77
N LEU A 6 -2.67 -8.70 -1.95
CA LEU A 6 -2.18 -8.17 -3.22
C LEU A 6 -3.01 -6.94 -3.61
N VAL A 7 -2.34 -5.83 -3.90
CA VAL A 7 -2.96 -4.60 -4.40
C VAL A 7 -2.44 -4.27 -5.79
N LEU A 8 -3.35 -4.15 -6.74
CA LEU A 8 -3.11 -3.78 -8.13
C LEU A 8 -3.79 -2.42 -8.39
N PRO A 9 -3.17 -1.28 -8.03
CA PRO A 9 -3.81 0.04 -8.15
C PRO A 9 -4.13 0.38 -9.61
N ASP A 10 -3.29 -0.04 -10.54
CA ASP A 10 -3.42 0.19 -11.98
C ASP A 10 -4.12 -0.99 -12.71
N GLY A 11 -4.60 -2.01 -11.97
CA GLY A 11 -5.18 -3.22 -12.54
C GLY A 11 -4.15 -4.24 -13.08
N ILE A 12 -4.61 -5.17 -13.92
CA ILE A 12 -3.79 -6.25 -14.49
C ILE A 12 -2.76 -5.65 -15.46
N GLY A 13 -1.50 -6.05 -15.30
CA GLY A 13 -0.36 -5.53 -16.09
C GLY A 13 0.25 -4.24 -15.53
N GLY A 14 -0.36 -3.66 -14.48
CA GLY A 14 0.18 -2.54 -13.73
C GLY A 14 1.13 -2.96 -12.62
N ARG A 15 1.55 -1.99 -11.80
CA ARG A 15 2.39 -2.27 -10.63
C ARG A 15 1.62 -3.10 -9.61
N ALA A 16 2.31 -4.02 -8.95
CA ALA A 16 1.75 -4.88 -7.92
C ALA A 16 2.46 -4.63 -6.60
N PHE A 17 1.68 -4.51 -5.53
CA PHE A 17 2.18 -4.29 -4.18
C PHE A 17 1.65 -5.38 -3.26
N LEU A 18 2.55 -5.99 -2.49
CA LEU A 18 2.18 -6.85 -1.38
C LEU A 18 2.06 -5.96 -0.13
N VAL A 19 0.86 -5.86 0.43
CA VAL A 19 0.59 -4.99 1.59
C VAL A 19 0.24 -5.82 2.83
N TYR A 20 0.56 -5.28 4.00
CA TYR A 20 0.29 -5.89 5.29
C TYR A 20 -0.71 -5.04 6.10
N SER A 21 -0.99 -5.45 7.34
CA SER A 21 -2.00 -4.81 8.19
C SER A 21 -1.74 -3.32 8.49
N ASN A 22 -0.50 -2.85 8.38
CA ASN A 22 -0.17 -1.43 8.49
C ASN A 22 -0.76 -0.58 7.35
N PHE A 23 -0.92 -1.17 6.16
CA PHE A 23 -1.55 -0.50 5.02
C PHE A 23 -3.01 -0.14 5.31
N ASP A 24 -3.74 -1.03 6.00
CA ASP A 24 -5.12 -0.76 6.41
C ASP A 24 -5.21 0.39 7.42
N SER A 25 -4.19 0.57 8.27
CA SER A 25 -4.09 1.72 9.18
C SER A 25 -3.91 3.04 8.43
N ILE A 26 -3.14 3.04 7.33
CA ILE A 26 -3.01 4.23 6.47
C ILE A 26 -4.32 4.51 5.72
N LEU A 27 -4.99 3.45 5.22
CA LEU A 27 -6.28 3.59 4.53
C LEU A 27 -7.41 4.12 5.43
N ARG A 28 -7.31 3.99 6.76
CA ARG A 28 -8.25 4.60 7.70
C ARG A 28 -8.20 6.13 7.67
N TRP A 29 -7.05 6.73 7.38
CA TRP A 29 -6.92 8.18 7.18
C TRP A 29 -7.52 8.62 5.85
N ASN A 30 -7.22 7.87 4.78
CA ASN A 30 -7.77 8.12 3.45
C ASN A 30 -7.90 6.79 2.68
N ARG A 31 -9.10 6.46 2.23
CA ARG A 31 -9.43 5.20 1.54
C ARG A 31 -8.97 5.19 0.06
N SER A 32 -7.73 5.59 -0.19
CA SER A 32 -7.10 5.58 -1.52
C SER A 32 -5.83 4.73 -1.50
N ASN A 33 -5.75 3.74 -2.40
CA ASN A 33 -4.57 2.89 -2.52
C ASN A 33 -3.33 3.68 -2.94
N TYR A 34 -3.45 4.64 -3.86
CA TYR A 34 -2.31 5.49 -4.27
C TYR A 34 -1.80 6.36 -3.12
N TYR A 35 -2.70 6.89 -2.28
CA TYR A 35 -2.31 7.63 -1.09
C TYR A 35 -1.48 6.75 -0.14
N ALA A 36 -1.98 5.56 0.18
CA ALA A 36 -1.30 4.65 1.10
C ALA A 36 0.05 4.15 0.53
N ILE A 37 0.12 3.89 -0.77
CA ILE A 37 1.38 3.54 -1.45
C ILE A 37 2.37 4.71 -1.39
N ALA A 38 1.93 5.94 -1.69
CA ALA A 38 2.80 7.12 -1.66
C ALA A 38 3.37 7.38 -0.26
N VAL A 39 2.54 7.28 0.79
CA VAL A 39 2.99 7.39 2.20
C VAL A 39 4.03 6.32 2.53
N GLY A 40 3.78 5.07 2.15
CA GLY A 40 4.72 3.97 2.37
C GLY A 40 6.05 4.20 1.66
N SER A 41 6.01 4.48 0.36
CA SER A 41 7.20 4.73 -0.46
C SER A 41 8.00 5.95 0.02
N LEU A 42 7.32 7.02 0.45
CA LEU A 42 8.00 8.18 1.04
C LEU A 42 8.68 7.80 2.36
N SER A 43 8.00 7.04 3.21
CA SER A 43 8.56 6.58 4.49
C SER A 43 9.81 5.72 4.28
N ASP A 44 9.81 4.87 3.25
CA ASP A 44 10.98 4.06 2.87
C ASP A 44 12.14 4.95 2.37
N THR A 45 11.82 6.07 1.70
CA THR A 45 12.81 7.02 1.15
C THR A 45 13.42 7.91 2.24
N LEU A 46 12.68 8.23 3.30
CA LEU A 46 13.11 9.11 4.41
C LEU A 46 13.95 8.39 5.48
N ARG A 47 14.23 7.10 5.30
CA ARG A 47 15.08 6.33 6.21
C ARG A 47 16.50 6.88 6.25
#